data_AF-A0A8T9Q7M3-F1
#
_entry.id   AF-A0A8T9Q7M3-F1
#
_cell.length_a   1.000
_cell.length_b   1.000
_cell.length_c   1.000
_cell.angle_alpha   90.00
_cell.angle_beta   90.00
_cell.angle_gamma   90.00
#
_symmetry.space_group_name_H-M   'P 1'
#
loop_
_entity.id
_entity.type
_entity.pdbx_description
1 polymer ?
#
loop_
_entity_poly.entity_id
_entity_poly.type
_entity_poly.pdbx_seq_one_letter_code
_entity_poly.pdbx_strand_id
1 'polypeptide(L)'
;MLTEYGEGLSYSSFRYSNLRLSDSVLSGSGTMRATVQVTNTSKRAGKEAVLWFLTDEVGRITRPVRLLKHFEKREFQPGESRDMVFEIQPQKHLSYPNAQGQAQLEDGYFTLRVGDQARRFRYAGPAASTSAPMGRRAPAPNLRIVGPGWRVLDLGALVNFALHLQFLPS
;
A
#
# COMPACT_ATOMS: atom_id res chain seq x y z
N MET A 1 21.98 1.82 24.02
CA MET A 1 21.83 0.40 23.61
C MET A 1 23.02 0.10 22.72
N LEU A 2 23.80 -0.97 22.98
CA LEU A 2 25.14 -1.11 22.41
C LEU A 2 25.24 -1.90 21.10
N THR A 3 24.19 -2.61 20.66
CA THR A 3 24.03 -3.11 19.28
C THR A 3 22.54 -3.35 18.99
N GLU A 4 22.13 -3.28 17.72
CA GLU A 4 20.77 -3.61 17.31
C GLU A 4 20.59 -5.13 17.15
N TYR A 5 19.36 -5.63 17.28
CA TYR A 5 19.04 -7.05 17.06
C TYR A 5 19.30 -7.43 15.60
N GLY A 6 20.24 -8.37 15.37
CA GLY A 6 20.60 -8.87 14.04
C GLY A 6 22.04 -8.60 13.61
N GLU A 7 22.83 -7.84 14.39
CA GLU A 7 24.26 -7.69 14.13
C GLU A 7 25.02 -8.98 14.48
N GLY A 8 25.26 -9.82 13.48
CA GLY A 8 26.16 -10.96 13.56
C GLY A 8 27.55 -10.56 13.09
N LEU A 9 28.56 -10.71 13.95
CA LEU A 9 29.96 -10.55 13.55
C LEU A 9 30.31 -11.66 12.53
N SER A 10 30.44 -11.28 11.26
CA SER A 10 30.81 -12.16 10.16
C SER A 10 32.22 -11.81 9.66
N TYR A 11 32.98 -12.84 9.25
CA TYR A 11 34.26 -12.64 8.55
C TYR A 11 34.06 -12.10 7.12
N SER A 12 32.82 -12.01 6.66
CA SER A 12 32.42 -11.36 5.40
C SER A 12 31.60 -10.11 5.69
N SER A 13 31.84 -9.05 4.93
CA SER A 13 31.09 -7.80 4.98
C SER A 13 30.14 -7.73 3.79
N PHE A 14 28.92 -7.25 4.05
CA PHE A 14 27.87 -7.12 3.04
C PHE A 14 27.41 -5.67 2.96
N ARG A 15 27.19 -5.19 1.74
CA ARG A 15 26.64 -3.86 1.47
C ARG A 15 25.24 -4.01 0.87
N TYR A 16 24.31 -3.22 1.39
CA TYR A 16 22.96 -3.09 0.89
C TYR A 16 22.85 -1.82 0.05
N SER A 17 22.11 -1.89 -1.06
CA SER A 17 21.91 -0.73 -1.92
C SER A 17 20.64 -0.85 -2.76
N ASN A 18 20.20 0.28 -3.33
CA ASN A 18 19.12 0.32 -4.33
C ASN A 18 17.80 -0.31 -3.85
N LEU A 19 17.44 -0.08 -2.57
CA LEU A 19 16.12 -0.47 -2.07
C LEU A 19 15.03 0.27 -2.84
N ARG A 20 14.22 -0.51 -3.54
CA ARG A 20 13.13 -0.06 -4.41
C ARG A 20 11.84 -0.79 -4.07
N LEU A 21 10.74 -0.06 -4.19
CA LEU A 21 9.38 -0.59 -4.12
C LEU A 21 8.77 -0.50 -5.51
N SER A 22 7.93 -1.48 -5.86
CA SER A 22 7.21 -1.47 -7.15
C SER A 22 6.22 -0.30 -7.25
N ASP A 23 5.76 0.21 -6.11
CA ASP A 23 4.86 1.36 -6.01
C ASP A 23 5.13 2.11 -4.70
N SER A 24 4.64 3.35 -4.61
CA SER A 24 4.59 4.16 -3.39
C SER A 24 3.30 3.95 -2.59
N VAL A 25 2.27 3.37 -3.21
CA VAL A 25 0.97 3.07 -2.57
C VAL A 25 0.62 1.59 -2.76
N LEU A 26 0.23 0.93 -1.67
CA LEU A 26 -0.28 -0.43 -1.65
C LEU A 26 -1.78 -0.40 -1.34
N SER A 27 -2.61 -0.80 -2.29
CA SER A 27 -4.08 -0.69 -2.19
C SER A 27 -4.77 -2.03 -1.98
N GLY A 28 -5.76 -2.07 -1.07
CA GLY A 28 -6.63 -3.21 -0.86
C GLY A 28 -5.88 -4.51 -0.58
N SER A 29 -6.14 -5.56 -1.38
CA SER A 29 -5.46 -6.86 -1.30
C SER A 29 -4.29 -7.02 -2.27
N GLY A 30 -3.82 -5.92 -2.88
CA GLY A 30 -2.67 -5.93 -3.80
C GLY A 30 -1.40 -6.43 -3.11
N THR A 31 -0.39 -6.78 -3.91
CA THR A 31 0.94 -7.13 -3.40
C THR A 31 1.94 -6.10 -3.89
N MET A 32 2.82 -5.64 -3.01
CA MET A 32 3.92 -4.75 -3.37
C MET A 32 5.24 -5.51 -3.37
N ARG A 33 6.01 -5.41 -4.46
CA ARG A 33 7.35 -6.02 -4.53
C ARG A 33 8.38 -5.01 -4.02
N ALA A 34 9.12 -5.40 -3.00
CA ALA A 34 10.34 -4.71 -2.57
C ALA A 34 11.56 -5.47 -3.08
N THR A 35 12.58 -4.74 -3.52
CA THR A 35 13.85 -5.34 -3.97
C THR A 35 15.02 -4.53 -3.43
N VAL A 36 16.04 -5.21 -2.92
CA VAL A 36 17.31 -4.61 -2.50
C VAL A 36 18.45 -5.40 -3.11
N GLN A 37 19.50 -4.71 -3.52
CA GLN A 37 20.73 -5.35 -3.97
C GLN A 37 21.65 -5.57 -2.77
N VAL A 38 22.15 -6.79 -2.63
CA VAL A 38 23.12 -7.18 -1.59
C VAL A 38 24.41 -7.62 -2.25
N THR A 39 25.53 -7.02 -1.85
CA THR A 39 26.86 -7.31 -2.38
C THR A 39 27.78 -7.80 -1.27
N ASN A 40 28.46 -8.93 -1.48
CA ASN A 40 29.58 -9.34 -0.63
C ASN A 40 30.83 -8.52 -0.98
N THR A 41 31.26 -7.65 -0.06
CA THR A 41 32.40 -6.74 -0.27
C THR A 41 33.70 -7.29 0.30
N SER A 42 33.69 -8.51 0.84
CA SER A 42 34.86 -9.17 1.39
C SER A 42 35.61 -10.02 0.37
N LYS A 43 36.81 -10.50 0.75
CA LYS A 43 37.62 -11.42 -0.05
C LYS A 43 37.25 -12.90 0.13
N ARG A 44 36.22 -13.20 0.92
CA ARG A 44 35.82 -14.58 1.27
C ARG A 44 34.35 -14.81 0.99
N ALA A 45 34.00 -16.03 0.62
CA ALA A 45 32.60 -16.44 0.54
C ALA A 45 31.97 -16.37 1.95
N GLY A 46 30.70 -15.98 2.01
CA GLY A 46 29.98 -15.81 3.26
C GLY A 46 28.48 -15.99 3.09
N LYS A 47 27.78 -16.27 4.20
CA LYS A 47 26.33 -16.38 4.23
C LYS A 47 25.74 -15.17 4.95
N GLU A 48 24.86 -14.45 4.27
CA GLU A 48 24.15 -13.29 4.81
C GLU A 48 22.69 -13.63 5.05
N ALA A 49 22.17 -13.23 6.21
CA ALA A 49 20.75 -13.30 6.52
C ALA A 49 20.12 -11.93 6.32
N VAL A 50 19.40 -11.76 5.21
CA VAL A 50 18.75 -10.50 4.83
C VAL A 50 17.44 -10.37 5.60
N LEU A 51 17.39 -9.43 6.55
CA LEU A 51 16.25 -9.23 7.45
C LEU A 51 15.41 -8.02 6.99
N TRP A 52 14.12 -8.25 6.77
CA TRP A 52 13.17 -7.22 6.33
C TRP A 52 12.24 -6.83 7.48
N PHE A 53 12.34 -5.57 7.90
CA PHE A 53 11.55 -5.01 8.98
C PHE A 53 10.50 -4.03 8.46
N LEU A 54 9.32 -4.06 9.05
CA LEU A 54 8.27 -3.06 8.85
C LEU A 54 8.02 -2.30 10.14
N THR A 55 7.87 -0.98 9.98
CA THR A 55 7.45 -0.05 11.02
C THR A 55 6.16 0.59 10.57
N ASP A 56 5.14 0.52 11.42
CA ASP A 56 3.92 1.29 11.25
C ASP A 56 4.10 2.65 11.95
N GLU A 57 4.01 3.75 11.19
CA GLU A 57 4.34 5.09 11.69
C GLU A 57 3.22 5.74 12.48
N VAL A 58 1.97 5.38 12.21
CA VAL A 58 0.80 6.00 12.83
C VAL A 58 -0.20 4.92 13.17
N GLY A 59 -0.05 4.34 14.36
CA GLY A 59 -1.06 3.47 14.95
C GLY A 59 -1.91 4.22 15.97
N ARG A 60 -3.21 3.91 16.01
CA ARG A 60 -4.11 4.32 17.12
C ARG A 60 -3.67 3.76 18.48
N ILE A 61 -2.81 2.74 18.48
CA ILE A 61 -2.17 2.14 19.64
C ILE A 61 -0.65 2.17 19.49
N THR A 62 0.08 2.23 20.61
CA THR A 62 1.54 2.12 20.61
C THR A 62 1.95 0.76 20.08
N ARG A 63 2.76 0.74 19.01
CA ARG A 63 3.27 -0.48 18.37
C ARG A 63 4.78 -0.62 18.57
N PRO A 64 5.34 -1.85 18.49
CA PRO A 64 6.79 -2.04 18.44
C PRO A 64 7.40 -1.25 17.29
N VAL A 65 8.52 -0.57 17.56
CA VAL A 65 9.16 0.35 16.61
C VAL A 65 9.59 -0.35 15.32
N ARG A 66 9.92 -1.65 15.35
CA ARG A 66 10.31 -2.45 14.18
C ARG A 66 9.84 -3.89 14.36
N LEU A 67 9.19 -4.45 13.34
CA LEU A 67 8.76 -5.86 13.31
C LEU A 67 9.44 -6.60 12.16
N LEU A 68 10.12 -7.71 12.44
CA LEU A 68 10.65 -8.60 11.41
C LEU A 68 9.48 -9.29 10.70
N LYS A 69 9.38 -9.14 9.37
CA LYS A 69 8.28 -9.69 8.57
C LYS A 69 8.73 -10.73 7.55
N HIS A 70 9.97 -10.63 7.09
CA HIS A 70 10.55 -11.59 6.18
C HIS A 70 12.05 -11.67 6.41
N PHE A 71 12.62 -12.85 6.17
CA PHE A 71 14.06 -13.00 6.07
C PHE A 71 14.41 -14.10 5.11
N GLU A 72 15.59 -13.99 4.50
CA GLU A 72 16.16 -15.08 3.72
C GLU A 72 17.68 -15.13 3.93
N LYS A 73 18.23 -16.34 3.98
CA LYS A 73 19.67 -16.56 4.13
C LYS A 73 20.26 -17.04 2.81
N ARG A 74 21.27 -16.34 2.31
CA ARG A 74 21.93 -16.66 1.03
C ARG A 74 23.44 -16.67 1.19
N GLU A 75 24.07 -17.54 0.42
CA GLU A 75 25.52 -17.57 0.26
C GLU A 75 25.93 -16.69 -0.92
N PHE A 76 27.01 -15.92 -0.74
CA PHE A 76 27.57 -15.03 -1.73
C PHE A 76 29.07 -15.29 -1.88
N GLN A 77 29.52 -15.40 -3.12
CA GLN A 77 30.94 -15.40 -3.44
C GLN A 77 31.56 -14.00 -3.26
N PRO A 78 32.89 -13.88 -3.11
CA PRO A 78 33.56 -12.58 -3.06
C PRO A 78 33.17 -11.68 -4.24
N GLY A 79 32.73 -10.45 -3.97
CA GLY A 79 32.31 -9.49 -5.00
C GLY A 79 30.94 -9.76 -5.63
N GLU A 80 30.29 -10.88 -5.31
CA GLU A 80 28.99 -11.22 -5.87
C GLU A 80 27.91 -10.25 -5.37
N SER A 81 27.05 -9.82 -6.30
CA SER A 81 25.85 -9.01 -6.03
C SER A 81 24.60 -9.77 -6.45
N ARG A 82 23.58 -9.78 -5.60
CA ARG A 82 22.27 -10.36 -5.93
C ARG A 82 21.13 -9.46 -5.48
N ASP A 83 20.04 -9.53 -6.22
CA ASP A 83 18.78 -8.91 -5.86
C ASP A 83 17.99 -9.82 -4.92
N MET A 84 17.61 -9.28 -3.78
CA MET A 84 16.83 -9.92 -2.74
C MET A 84 15.44 -9.32 -2.76
N VAL A 85 14.40 -10.17 -2.68
CA VAL A 85 13.02 -9.76 -2.99
C VAL A 85 12.08 -10.11 -1.85
N PHE A 86 11.23 -9.15 -1.48
CA PHE A 86 10.15 -9.36 -0.53
C PHE A 86 8.81 -8.93 -1.14
N GLU A 87 7.86 -9.87 -1.20
CA GLU A 87 6.48 -9.62 -1.65
C GLU A 87 5.57 -9.29 -0.46
N ILE A 88 5.29 -7.99 -0.31
CA ILE A 88 4.51 -7.45 0.80
C ILE A 88 3.02 -7.60 0.50
N GLN A 89 2.44 -8.61 1.14
CA GLN A 89 1.00 -8.83 1.24
C GLN A 89 0.40 -8.09 2.46
N PRO A 90 -0.60 -7.19 2.29
CA PRO A 90 -1.17 -6.36 3.35
C PRO A 90 -1.65 -7.14 4.57
N GLN A 91 -2.56 -8.10 4.36
CA GLN A 91 -3.19 -8.82 5.47
C GLN A 91 -2.19 -9.67 6.26
N LYS A 92 -1.17 -10.21 5.58
CA LYS A 92 -0.15 -11.06 6.20
C LYS A 92 0.91 -10.25 6.95
N HIS A 93 1.38 -9.16 6.36
CA HIS A 93 2.57 -8.46 6.86
C HIS A 93 2.26 -7.16 7.59
N LEU A 94 1.17 -6.48 7.26
CA LEU A 94 0.83 -5.17 7.83
C LEU A 94 -0.23 -5.24 8.93
N SER A 95 -1.06 -6.29 8.94
CA SER A 95 -2.10 -6.45 9.96
C SER A 95 -1.53 -6.69 11.37
N TYR A 96 -2.37 -6.42 12.37
CA TYR A 96 -2.09 -6.59 13.80
C TYR A 96 -3.34 -7.12 14.51
N PRO A 97 -3.21 -7.89 15.59
CA PRO A 97 -4.36 -8.32 16.37
C PRO A 97 -4.98 -7.16 17.14
N ASN A 98 -6.30 -7.02 17.10
CA ASN A 98 -7.05 -6.13 17.98
C ASN A 98 -7.26 -6.76 19.37
N ALA A 99 -7.99 -6.08 20.26
CA ALA A 99 -8.26 -6.56 21.62
C ALA A 99 -9.03 -7.90 21.65
N GLN A 100 -9.72 -8.25 20.57
CA GLN A 100 -10.45 -9.50 20.37
C GLN A 100 -9.60 -10.57 19.64
N GLY A 101 -8.33 -10.31 19.37
CA GLY A 101 -7.42 -11.21 18.66
C GLY A 101 -7.64 -11.29 17.15
N GLN A 102 -8.51 -10.43 16.59
CA GLN A 102 -8.80 -10.40 15.15
C GLN A 102 -7.78 -9.55 14.41
N ALA A 103 -7.37 -9.99 13.22
CA ALA A 103 -6.45 -9.23 12.37
C ALA A 103 -7.12 -7.96 11.85
N GLN A 104 -6.61 -6.81 12.28
CA GLN A 104 -7.01 -5.48 11.86
C GLN A 104 -5.87 -4.85 11.04
N LEU A 105 -6.23 -4.08 10.03
CA LEU A 105 -5.30 -3.30 9.23
C LEU A 105 -5.94 -1.95 8.94
N GLU A 106 -5.21 -0.88 9.24
CA GLU A 106 -5.67 0.49 9.06
C GLU A 106 -4.85 1.18 7.97
N ASP A 107 -5.49 2.13 7.29
CA ASP A 107 -4.82 3.03 6.35
C ASP A 107 -3.71 3.81 7.06
N GLY A 108 -2.55 3.92 6.42
CA GLY A 108 -1.42 4.55 7.09
C GLY A 108 -0.13 4.50 6.31
N TYR A 109 0.91 5.05 6.91
CA TYR A 109 2.26 5.03 6.38
C TYR A 109 3.08 3.94 7.06
N PHE A 110 3.80 3.19 6.25
CA PHE A 110 4.72 2.15 6.67
C PHE A 110 6.11 2.47 6.17
N THR A 111 7.11 2.20 7.00
CA THR A 111 8.51 2.22 6.60
C THR A 111 9.05 0.79 6.57
N LEU A 112 9.52 0.37 5.39
CA LEU A 112 10.28 -0.85 5.18
C LEU A 112 11.77 -0.57 5.39
N ARG A 113 12.44 -1.42 6.17
CA ARG A 113 13.89 -1.36 6.42
C ARG A 113 14.54 -2.70 6.11
N VAL A 114 15.73 -2.66 5.52
CA VAL A 114 16.60 -3.82 5.29
C VAL A 114 18.06 -3.34 5.27
N GLY A 115 18.90 -3.92 6.13
CA GLY A 115 20.22 -3.37 6.40
C GLY A 115 20.14 -1.90 6.83
N ASP A 116 20.94 -1.04 6.21
CA ASP A 116 20.95 0.41 6.39
C ASP A 116 19.96 1.15 5.46
N GLN A 117 19.21 0.42 4.62
CA GLN A 117 18.29 1.00 3.65
C GLN A 117 16.87 1.13 4.23
N ALA A 118 16.19 2.22 3.89
CA ALA A 118 14.81 2.45 4.27
C ALA A 118 13.98 3.06 3.13
N ARG A 119 12.71 2.64 3.02
CA ARG A 119 11.71 3.22 2.12
C ARG A 119 10.35 3.30 2.81
N ARG A 120 9.68 4.44 2.61
CA ARG A 120 8.32 4.69 3.10
C ARG A 120 7.31 4.44 1.97
N PHE A 121 6.16 3.87 2.32
CA PHE A 121 5.02 3.71 1.42
C PHE A 121 3.71 3.91 2.20
N ARG A 122 2.62 4.17 1.48
CA ARG A 122 1.29 4.28 2.05
C ARG A 122 0.50 3.01 1.79
N TYR A 123 -0.18 2.49 2.80
CA TYR A 123 -1.26 1.54 2.60
C TYR A 123 -2.60 2.29 2.52
N ALA A 124 -3.37 1.99 1.47
CA ALA A 124 -4.74 2.46 1.29
C ALA A 124 -5.66 1.24 1.34
N GLY A 125 -6.43 1.13 2.42
CA GLY A 125 -7.38 0.05 2.60
C GLY A 125 -8.45 0.06 1.51
N PRO A 126 -9.22 -1.03 1.39
CA PRO A 126 -10.39 -1.02 0.54
C PRO A 126 -11.28 0.14 0.98
N ALA A 127 -11.62 1.03 0.04
CA ALA A 127 -12.54 2.11 0.31
C ALA A 127 -13.78 1.47 0.96
N ALA A 128 -14.06 1.83 2.21
CA ALA A 128 -15.33 1.48 2.82
C ALA A 128 -16.38 1.91 1.80
N SER A 129 -17.21 0.97 1.35
CA SER A 129 -18.38 1.30 0.55
C SER A 129 -19.11 2.37 1.36
N THR A 130 -18.98 3.61 0.93
CA THR A 130 -19.84 4.69 1.41
C THR A 130 -21.22 4.23 1.01
N SER A 131 -21.94 3.60 1.93
CA SER A 131 -23.37 3.55 1.83
C SER A 131 -23.77 5.01 1.76
N ALA A 132 -24.23 5.42 0.57
CA ALA A 132 -24.87 6.71 0.41
C ALA A 132 -25.82 6.90 1.61
N PRO A 133 -25.87 8.09 2.24
CA PRO A 133 -26.73 8.30 3.40
C PRO A 133 -28.14 7.82 3.04
N MET A 134 -28.58 6.78 3.72
CA MET A 134 -29.92 6.22 3.58
C MET A 134 -30.88 7.28 4.12
N GLY A 135 -31.31 8.20 3.25
CA GLY A 135 -32.02 9.39 3.73
C GLY A 135 -32.21 10.48 2.69
N ARG A 136 -32.87 10.17 1.57
CA ARG A 136 -33.90 11.00 0.93
C ARG A 136 -34.47 10.23 -0.25
N ARG A 137 -35.47 9.39 0.02
CA ARG A 137 -36.40 8.95 -1.03
C ARG A 137 -37.08 10.22 -1.52
N ALA A 138 -36.73 10.68 -2.72
CA ALA A 138 -37.54 11.69 -3.39
C ALA A 138 -39.00 11.19 -3.39
N PRO A 139 -40.00 12.03 -3.06
CA PRO A 139 -41.39 11.59 -3.16
C PRO A 139 -41.64 11.17 -4.61
N ALA A 140 -42.18 9.96 -4.79
CA ALA A 140 -42.58 9.47 -6.10
C ALA A 140 -43.54 10.50 -6.72
N PRO A 141 -43.39 10.87 -8.00
CA PRO A 141 -44.36 11.73 -8.64
C PRO A 141 -45.70 11.01 -8.65
N ASN A 142 -46.74 11.67 -8.14
CA ASN A 142 -48.11 11.18 -8.18
C ASN A 142 -48.53 10.99 -9.64
N LEU A 143 -48.55 9.75 -10.12
CA LEU A 143 -49.05 9.42 -11.44
C LEU A 143 -50.59 9.51 -11.39
N ARG A 144 -51.15 10.69 -11.67
CA ARG A 144 -52.58 10.80 -11.97
C ARG A 144 -52.80 10.26 -13.37
N ILE A 145 -53.41 9.08 -13.45
CA ILE A 145 -53.97 8.55 -14.71
C ILE A 145 -55.15 9.47 -15.08
N VAL A 146 -54.95 10.33 -16.08
CA VAL A 146 -56.04 11.08 -16.71
C VAL A 146 -56.54 10.22 -17.88
N GLY A 147 -57.84 9.93 -17.90
CA GLY A 147 -58.51 9.22 -18.99
C GLY A 147 -58.36 9.94 -20.34
N PRO A 148 -58.84 9.32 -21.44
CA PRO A 148 -58.39 9.69 -22.77
C PRO A 148 -58.96 11.05 -23.19
N GLY A 149 -58.06 11.99 -23.45
CA GLY A 149 -58.37 13.25 -24.10
C GLY A 149 -57.82 14.46 -23.34
N TRP A 150 -57.23 15.36 -24.11
CA TRP A 150 -56.78 16.72 -23.76
C TRP A 150 -55.32 16.86 -23.30
N ARG A 151 -54.58 17.56 -24.18
CA ARG A 151 -53.19 18.03 -24.05
C ARG A 151 -53.04 18.97 -22.85
N VAL A 152 -51.92 18.86 -22.12
CA VAL A 152 -51.41 19.95 -21.28
C VAL A 152 -49.97 20.25 -21.71
N LEU A 153 -49.72 21.54 -21.91
CA LEU A 153 -48.49 22.14 -22.40
C LEU A 153 -47.41 22.10 -21.30
N ASP A 154 -46.23 21.56 -21.64
CA ASP A 154 -45.01 21.75 -20.85
C ASP A 154 -44.55 23.21 -20.95
N LEU A 155 -44.48 23.90 -19.82
CA LEU A 155 -43.81 25.19 -19.68
C LEU A 155 -42.95 25.16 -18.41
N GLY A 156 -41.63 25.04 -18.58
CA GLY A 156 -40.69 25.39 -17.51
C GLY A 156 -39.39 24.60 -17.48
N ALA A 157 -38.49 24.85 -18.44
CA ALA A 157 -37.03 24.84 -18.20
C ALA A 157 -36.29 25.31 -19.46
N LEU A 158 -36.19 26.63 -19.66
CA LEU A 158 -35.28 27.24 -20.61
C LEU A 158 -33.97 27.65 -19.90
N VAL A 159 -32.86 27.17 -20.47
CA VAL A 159 -31.61 27.92 -20.76
C VAL A 159 -30.53 28.13 -19.68
N ASN A 160 -29.38 27.49 -19.91
CA ASN A 160 -28.01 28.07 -19.94
C ASN A 160 -27.06 26.93 -20.40
N PHE A 161 -26.67 26.76 -21.67
CA PHE A 161 -25.82 27.53 -22.60
C PHE A 161 -24.32 27.64 -22.24
N ALA A 162 -23.51 27.00 -23.11
CA ALA A 162 -22.08 27.19 -23.47
C ALA A 162 -20.99 26.87 -22.42
N LEU A 163 -19.80 26.31 -22.76
CA LEU A 163 -18.92 26.64 -23.89
C LEU A 163 -17.81 25.55 -24.14
N HIS A 164 -17.50 25.30 -25.43
CA HIS A 164 -16.20 24.95 -26.10
C HIS A 164 -15.44 23.64 -25.73
N LEU A 165 -14.74 22.92 -26.62
CA LEU A 165 -14.07 23.19 -27.90
C LEU A 165 -13.71 21.83 -28.55
N GLN A 166 -13.87 21.63 -29.86
CA GLN A 166 -13.26 20.50 -30.58
C GLN A 166 -12.61 21.00 -31.89
N PHE A 167 -11.29 20.82 -31.98
CA PHE A 167 -10.45 20.99 -33.17
C PHE A 167 -10.20 19.60 -33.81
N LEU A 168 -10.22 19.56 -35.15
CA LEU A 168 -9.96 18.44 -36.08
C LEU A 168 -8.52 17.88 -36.01
N PRO A 169 -8.25 16.67 -36.55
CA PRO A 169 -7.76 16.51 -37.95
C PRO A 169 -8.29 15.20 -38.62
N SER A 170 -8.12 14.85 -39.91
CA SER A 170 -7.41 15.36 -41.10
C SER A 170 -8.26 15.04 -42.33
#